data_AF-A0A221WA13-F1
#
_entry.id   AF-A0A221WA13-F1
#
_cell.length_a   1.000
_cell.length_b   1.000
_cell.length_c   1.000
_cell.angle_alpha   90.00
_cell.angle_beta   90.00
_cell.angle_gamma   90.00
#
_symmetry.space_group_name_H-M   'P 1'
#
loop_
_entity.id
_entity.type
_entity.pdbx_description
1 polymer ?
#
loop_
_entity_poly.entity_id
_entity_poly.type
_entity_poly.pdbx_seq_one_letter_code
_entity_poly.pdbx_strand_id
1 'polypeptide(L)'
;MTSHNSACDPSDVMGVKKMMTGAVAALVCMAAGCGSTETTEAAPDHGLVPEYTEVDGALVVPDATEESATAAIHDWFAANTDDQEAASIAVVRDETATTVVCRGEWVVSEDASQLYTAGRVTGDTYPATLVECPNPGGDDRPEVVGVSAQEVVDVFAAADLAVPEPRDTTAGCTELRCASRVTTDAVTVLTFAEEPPAIAYEEGFGEGAHRDGLVVLSYSAARTPEADQAAYEAVLAELLAS
;
A
#
# COMPACT_ATOMS: atom_id res chain seq x y z
N MET A 1 -24.14 -10.77 -50.76
CA MET A 1 -22.93 -10.64 -51.58
C MET A 1 -21.75 -10.74 -50.61
N THR A 2 -21.51 -11.91 -50.02
CA THR A 2 -20.54 -12.93 -50.48
C THR A 2 -19.14 -12.36 -50.68
N SER A 3 -18.26 -12.57 -49.71
CA SER A 3 -16.86 -12.87 -50.00
C SER A 3 -16.31 -13.82 -48.93
N HIS A 4 -15.86 -14.98 -49.39
CA HIS A 4 -15.16 -16.03 -48.65
C HIS A 4 -13.64 -15.76 -48.68
N ASN A 5 -12.92 -16.56 -47.87
CA ASN A 5 -11.46 -16.81 -47.77
C ASN A 5 -10.88 -16.26 -46.46
N SER A 6 -10.08 -16.99 -45.67
CA SER A 6 -9.20 -18.10 -46.00
C SER A 6 -9.13 -19.14 -44.88
N ALA A 7 -9.03 -20.41 -45.29
CA ALA A 7 -8.52 -21.51 -44.48
C ALA A 7 -6.98 -21.57 -44.63
N CYS A 8 -6.28 -21.85 -43.54
CA CYS A 8 -4.93 -22.42 -43.57
C CYS A 8 -4.92 -23.67 -42.69
N ASP A 9 -4.59 -24.77 -43.34
CA ASP A 9 -4.48 -26.15 -42.88
C ASP A 9 -3.10 -26.39 -42.25
N PRO A 10 -2.96 -27.09 -41.10
CA PRO A 10 -1.68 -27.55 -40.59
C PRO A 10 -1.50 -29.05 -40.85
N SER A 11 -0.57 -29.40 -41.75
CA SER A 11 0.01 -30.75 -41.86
C SER A 11 1.41 -30.66 -42.49
N ASP A 12 2.26 -31.62 -42.11
CA ASP A 12 3.72 -31.78 -42.38
C ASP A 12 4.64 -30.96 -41.47
N VAL A 13 5.62 -31.54 -40.74
CA VAL A 13 6.53 -32.63 -41.14
C VAL A 13 7.07 -33.38 -39.92
N MET A 14 7.04 -34.71 -39.97
CA MET A 14 7.90 -35.58 -39.16
C MET A 14 9.35 -35.51 -39.65
N GLY A 15 10.30 -35.37 -38.71
CA GLY A 15 11.74 -35.46 -38.97
C GLY A 15 12.43 -36.33 -37.92
N VAL A 16 12.94 -37.47 -38.37
CA VAL A 16 13.41 -38.62 -37.57
C VAL A 16 14.95 -38.64 -37.42
N LYS A 17 15.42 -39.13 -36.26
CA LYS A 17 16.74 -39.77 -35.94
C LYS A 17 18.03 -38.94 -36.01
N LYS A 18 18.82 -38.99 -34.92
CA LYS A 18 19.95 -39.94 -34.78
C LYS A 18 20.59 -39.90 -33.38
N MET A 19 20.86 -41.09 -32.85
CA MET A 19 21.80 -41.35 -31.75
C MET A 19 23.22 -40.94 -32.15
N MET A 20 24.02 -40.46 -31.18
CA MET A 20 25.47 -40.65 -31.17
C MET A 20 26.00 -40.74 -29.74
N THR A 21 26.40 -41.96 -29.38
CA THR A 21 27.32 -42.35 -28.32
C THR A 21 28.71 -41.77 -28.62
N GLY A 22 29.42 -41.23 -27.62
CA GLY A 22 30.81 -40.84 -27.84
C GLY A 22 31.53 -40.23 -26.64
N ALA A 23 32.30 -41.09 -25.98
CA ALA A 23 33.62 -40.84 -25.39
C ALA A 23 33.80 -39.89 -24.18
N VAL A 24 34.27 -40.54 -23.11
CA VAL A 24 35.04 -40.03 -21.98
C VAL A 24 36.25 -39.20 -22.45
N ALA A 25 36.41 -38.00 -21.90
CA ALA A 25 37.68 -37.31 -21.80
C ALA A 25 37.80 -36.70 -20.40
N ALA A 26 38.60 -37.32 -19.56
CA ALA A 26 39.06 -36.75 -18.31
C ALA A 26 39.98 -35.56 -18.63
N LEU A 27 39.59 -34.36 -18.23
CA LEU A 27 40.46 -33.20 -18.21
C LEU A 27 40.69 -32.81 -16.75
N VAL A 28 41.91 -33.07 -16.28
CA VAL A 28 42.46 -32.58 -15.02
C VAL A 28 42.84 -31.12 -15.25
N CYS A 29 42.11 -30.19 -14.63
CA CYS A 29 42.54 -28.80 -14.49
C CYS A 29 42.97 -28.57 -13.04
N MET A 30 44.28 -28.46 -12.82
CA MET A 30 44.85 -28.01 -11.55
C MET A 30 44.77 -26.49 -11.43
N ALA A 31 44.37 -26.09 -10.23
CA ALA A 31 44.23 -24.77 -9.64
C ALA A 31 45.14 -23.64 -10.16
N ALA A 32 44.51 -22.54 -10.59
CA ALA A 32 44.98 -21.18 -10.41
C ALA A 32 43.75 -20.29 -10.17
N GLY A 33 43.80 -19.49 -9.12
CA GLY A 33 42.64 -18.87 -8.48
C GLY A 33 41.83 -17.91 -9.34
N CYS A 34 40.53 -17.92 -9.08
CA CYS A 34 39.71 -16.73 -8.95
C CYS A 34 38.91 -16.93 -7.67
N GLY A 35 39.08 -16.02 -6.72
CA GLY A 35 38.18 -15.96 -5.57
C GLY A 35 36.79 -15.68 -6.10
N SER A 36 35.94 -16.71 -6.08
CA SER A 36 34.51 -16.50 -6.10
C SER A 36 34.19 -15.82 -4.78
N THR A 37 34.06 -14.50 -4.81
CA THR A 37 33.27 -13.81 -3.81
C THR A 37 31.87 -14.38 -3.96
N GLU A 38 31.58 -15.43 -3.21
CA GLU A 38 30.20 -15.83 -2.94
C GLU A 38 29.59 -14.64 -2.21
N THR A 39 29.04 -13.72 -3.00
CA THR A 39 27.95 -12.88 -2.53
C THR A 39 26.86 -13.87 -2.19
N THR A 40 26.86 -14.32 -0.94
CA THR A 40 25.65 -14.78 -0.27
C THR A 40 24.70 -13.59 -0.38
N GLU A 41 23.89 -13.60 -1.43
CA GLU A 41 22.67 -12.82 -1.50
C GLU A 41 21.93 -13.22 -0.24
N ALA A 42 21.95 -12.33 0.75
CA ALA A 42 21.24 -12.55 2.00
C ALA A 42 19.82 -12.89 1.58
N ALA A 43 19.33 -14.06 2.00
CA ALA A 43 17.91 -14.37 1.89
C ALA A 43 17.17 -13.13 2.41
N PRO A 44 16.13 -12.66 1.70
CA PRO A 44 15.38 -11.49 2.13
C PRO A 44 15.08 -11.67 3.62
N ASP A 45 15.38 -10.64 4.40
CA ASP A 45 15.09 -10.58 5.83
C ASP A 45 13.58 -10.77 5.95
N HIS A 46 13.15 -12.02 6.12
CA HIS A 46 11.76 -12.36 6.36
C HIS A 46 11.49 -11.83 7.75
N GLY A 47 11.07 -10.57 7.82
CA GLY A 47 10.73 -9.87 9.05
C GLY A 47 9.94 -10.80 9.97
N LEU A 48 10.14 -10.64 11.28
CA LEU A 48 9.52 -11.48 12.30
C LEU A 48 8.06 -11.74 11.96
N VAL A 49 7.71 -13.01 11.73
CA VAL A 49 6.33 -13.43 11.48
C VAL A 49 5.50 -12.96 12.68
N PRO A 50 4.46 -12.13 12.46
CA PRO A 50 3.65 -11.64 13.56
C PRO A 50 2.81 -12.77 14.16
N GLU A 51 2.39 -12.62 15.42
CA GLU A 51 1.34 -13.48 15.95
C GLU A 51 0.01 -13.17 15.27
N TYR A 52 -0.75 -14.21 14.94
CA TYR A 52 -2.08 -14.08 14.35
C TYR A 52 -3.02 -15.17 14.86
N THR A 53 -4.31 -14.91 14.75
CA THR A 53 -5.37 -15.91 14.98
C THR A 53 -6.25 -16.02 13.75
N GLU A 54 -6.65 -17.24 13.39
CA GLU A 54 -7.58 -17.44 12.28
C GLU A 54 -9.04 -17.39 12.78
N VAL A 55 -9.83 -16.48 12.23
CA VAL A 55 -11.26 -16.30 12.56
C VAL A 55 -12.04 -16.19 11.25
N ASP A 56 -13.03 -17.08 11.07
CA ASP A 56 -13.93 -17.11 9.90
C ASP A 56 -13.23 -17.02 8.52
N GLY A 57 -12.04 -17.63 8.40
CA GLY A 57 -11.27 -17.64 7.15
C GLY A 57 -10.47 -16.35 6.88
N ALA A 58 -10.19 -15.56 7.92
CA ALA A 58 -9.27 -14.43 7.90
C ALA A 58 -8.24 -14.54 9.05
N LEU A 59 -7.07 -13.95 8.85
CA LEU A 59 -6.04 -13.79 9.87
C LEU A 59 -6.26 -12.46 10.59
N VAL A 60 -6.51 -12.52 11.89
CA VAL A 60 -6.54 -11.36 12.77
C VAL A 60 -5.12 -11.10 13.26
N VAL A 61 -4.52 -10.03 12.76
CA VAL A 61 -3.19 -9.53 13.13
C VAL A 61 -3.38 -8.13 13.73
N PRO A 62 -3.30 -7.98 15.07
CA PRO A 62 -3.39 -6.67 15.70
C PRO A 62 -2.36 -5.69 15.11
N ASP A 63 -2.76 -4.45 14.89
CA ASP A 63 -1.89 -3.39 14.34
C ASP A 63 -1.19 -3.76 13.01
N ALA A 64 -1.83 -4.61 12.20
CA ALA A 64 -1.25 -5.06 10.94
C ALA A 64 -0.80 -3.90 10.05
N THR A 65 0.45 -3.95 9.60
CA THR A 65 1.00 -3.12 8.54
C THR A 65 1.05 -3.94 7.24
N GLU A 66 1.43 -3.33 6.12
CA GLU A 66 1.70 -4.08 4.89
C GLU A 66 2.70 -5.23 5.12
N GLU A 67 3.78 -4.93 5.84
CA GLU A 67 4.87 -5.86 6.08
C GLU A 67 4.42 -7.03 6.96
N SER A 68 3.78 -6.75 8.10
CA SER A 68 3.32 -7.81 9.00
C SER A 68 2.18 -8.62 8.41
N ALA A 69 1.25 -7.99 7.68
CA ALA A 69 0.18 -8.70 6.98
C ALA A 69 0.74 -9.62 5.89
N THR A 70 1.71 -9.16 5.10
CA THR A 70 2.37 -9.98 4.06
C THR A 70 3.11 -11.16 4.68
N ALA A 71 3.85 -10.94 5.77
CA ALA A 71 4.52 -12.01 6.50
C ALA A 71 3.54 -13.05 7.05
N ALA A 72 2.42 -12.62 7.65
CA ALA A 72 1.37 -13.52 8.15
C ALA A 72 0.75 -14.36 7.02
N ILE A 73 0.49 -13.76 5.85
CA ILE A 73 -0.05 -14.46 4.69
C ILE A 73 0.90 -15.57 4.21
N HIS A 74 2.19 -15.24 4.07
CA HIS A 74 3.18 -16.22 3.61
C HIS A 74 3.37 -17.37 4.61
N ASP A 75 3.42 -17.06 5.91
CA ASP A 75 3.51 -18.07 6.97
C ASP A 75 2.28 -18.99 6.97
N TRP A 76 1.07 -18.41 6.89
CA TRP A 76 -0.16 -19.20 6.85
C TRP A 76 -0.21 -20.11 5.63
N PHE A 77 0.17 -19.63 4.44
CA PHE A 77 0.22 -20.48 3.25
C PHE A 77 1.24 -21.61 3.40
N ALA A 78 2.43 -21.33 3.93
CA ALA A 78 3.45 -22.35 4.16
C ALA A 78 2.97 -23.48 5.10
N ALA A 79 2.04 -23.18 6.01
CA ALA A 79 1.50 -24.14 6.97
C ALA A 79 0.22 -24.87 6.52
N ASN A 80 -0.53 -24.32 5.54
CA ASN A 80 -1.91 -24.75 5.27
C ASN A 80 -2.19 -25.23 3.84
N THR A 81 -1.22 -25.26 2.92
CA THR A 81 -1.47 -25.53 1.49
C THR A 81 -0.91 -26.85 0.94
N ASP A 82 -0.34 -27.74 1.77
CA ASP A 82 0.32 -28.98 1.32
C ASP A 82 -0.52 -29.85 0.35
N ASP A 83 -1.83 -29.95 0.58
CA ASP A 83 -2.76 -30.75 -0.23
C ASP A 83 -3.72 -29.90 -1.08
N GLN A 84 -3.46 -28.61 -1.25
CA GLN A 84 -4.34 -27.67 -1.96
C GLN A 84 -3.79 -27.33 -3.35
N GLU A 85 -4.69 -27.11 -4.30
CA GLU A 85 -4.31 -26.58 -5.63
C GLU A 85 -4.31 -25.05 -5.69
N ALA A 86 -5.14 -24.43 -4.85
CA ALA A 86 -5.24 -22.99 -4.66
C ALA A 86 -5.77 -22.67 -3.26
N ALA A 87 -5.38 -21.52 -2.72
CA ALA A 87 -5.87 -21.02 -1.44
C ALA A 87 -5.96 -19.49 -1.47
N SER A 88 -6.83 -18.93 -0.64
CA SER A 88 -6.92 -17.48 -0.44
C SER A 88 -7.13 -17.17 1.02
N ILE A 89 -6.52 -16.10 1.50
CA ILE A 89 -6.66 -15.64 2.88
C ILE A 89 -6.68 -14.11 2.91
N ALA A 90 -7.35 -13.53 3.91
CA ALA A 90 -7.33 -12.09 4.15
C ALA A 90 -6.72 -11.81 5.52
N VAL A 91 -6.07 -10.66 5.67
CA VAL A 91 -5.59 -10.14 6.96
C VAL A 91 -6.47 -8.97 7.37
N VAL A 92 -6.91 -8.98 8.62
CA VAL A 92 -7.68 -7.92 9.27
C VAL A 92 -7.05 -7.57 10.62
N ARG A 93 -7.35 -6.38 11.17
CA ARG A 93 -6.79 -5.95 12.47
C ARG A 93 -7.58 -6.42 13.67
N ASP A 94 -8.86 -6.72 13.48
CA ASP A 94 -9.80 -7.13 14.53
C ASP A 94 -10.85 -8.08 13.94
N GLU A 95 -11.45 -8.94 14.77
CA GLU A 95 -12.48 -9.90 14.38
C GLU A 95 -13.76 -9.23 13.83
N THR A 96 -14.03 -7.99 14.23
CA THR A 96 -15.17 -7.20 13.76
C THR A 96 -14.85 -6.30 12.56
N ALA A 97 -13.59 -6.29 12.12
CA ALA A 97 -13.15 -5.40 11.06
C ALA A 97 -13.85 -5.73 9.74
N THR A 98 -14.47 -4.71 9.14
CA THR A 98 -15.07 -4.82 7.80
C THR A 98 -14.05 -4.54 6.69
N THR A 99 -12.87 -4.06 7.05
CA THR A 99 -11.83 -3.61 6.11
C THR A 99 -10.65 -4.58 6.11
N VAL A 100 -10.29 -5.07 4.93
CA VAL A 100 -9.14 -5.97 4.72
C VAL A 100 -7.86 -5.15 4.58
N VAL A 101 -6.81 -5.53 5.32
CA VAL A 101 -5.47 -4.93 5.24
C VAL A 101 -4.78 -5.40 3.97
N CYS A 102 -4.59 -6.72 3.87
CA CYS A 102 -4.06 -7.41 2.71
C CYS A 102 -4.85 -8.67 2.42
N ARG A 103 -4.84 -9.10 1.16
CA ARG A 103 -5.37 -10.39 0.70
C ARG A 103 -4.24 -11.14 0.01
N GLY A 104 -4.11 -12.41 0.36
CA GLY A 104 -3.25 -13.37 -0.32
C GLY A 104 -4.06 -14.29 -1.22
N GLU A 105 -3.57 -14.56 -2.43
CA GLU A 105 -3.98 -15.67 -3.29
C GLU A 105 -2.75 -16.53 -3.58
N TRP A 106 -2.85 -17.84 -3.33
CA TRP A 106 -1.79 -18.83 -3.55
C TRP A 106 -2.26 -19.90 -4.52
N VAL A 107 -1.37 -20.37 -5.40
CA VAL A 107 -1.64 -21.44 -6.37
C VAL A 107 -0.43 -22.36 -6.55
N VAL A 108 -0.68 -23.66 -6.70
CA VAL A 108 0.37 -24.69 -6.78
C VAL A 108 1.04 -24.79 -8.15
N SER A 109 0.38 -24.31 -9.21
CA SER A 109 0.85 -24.41 -10.60
C SER A 109 0.22 -23.37 -11.51
N GLU A 110 0.76 -23.19 -12.71
CA GLU A 110 0.17 -22.31 -13.73
C GLU A 110 -1.23 -22.76 -14.17
N ASP A 111 -1.44 -24.07 -14.35
CA ASP A 111 -2.77 -24.62 -14.67
C ASP A 111 -3.78 -24.31 -13.55
N ALA A 112 -3.36 -24.44 -12.28
CA ALA A 112 -4.18 -24.04 -11.14
C ALA A 112 -4.46 -22.52 -11.13
N SER A 113 -3.47 -21.70 -11.47
CA SER A 113 -3.68 -20.25 -11.64
C SER A 113 -4.76 -19.93 -12.67
N GLN A 114 -4.69 -20.56 -13.85
CA GLN A 114 -5.67 -20.36 -14.90
C GLN A 114 -7.07 -20.82 -14.48
N LEU A 115 -7.16 -21.97 -13.80
CA LEU A 115 -8.44 -22.54 -13.39
C LEU A 115 -9.09 -21.76 -12.24
N TYR A 116 -8.32 -21.41 -11.20
CA TYR A 116 -8.87 -20.87 -9.95
C TYR A 116 -8.83 -19.34 -9.87
N THR A 117 -7.85 -18.69 -10.53
CA THR A 117 -7.65 -17.23 -10.45
C THR A 117 -7.82 -16.53 -11.79
N ALA A 118 -8.18 -17.26 -12.86
CA ALA A 118 -8.18 -16.77 -14.23
C ALA A 118 -6.83 -16.18 -14.66
N GLY A 119 -5.73 -16.74 -14.15
CA GLY A 119 -4.37 -16.34 -14.49
C GLY A 119 -3.87 -15.06 -13.80
N ARG A 120 -4.57 -14.55 -12.78
CA ARG A 120 -4.12 -13.36 -12.04
C ARG A 120 -2.84 -13.62 -11.24
N VAL A 121 -2.73 -14.78 -10.61
CA VAL A 121 -1.53 -15.16 -9.84
C VAL A 121 -0.49 -15.70 -10.81
N THR A 122 0.59 -14.95 -11.05
CA THR A 122 1.66 -15.33 -11.98
C THR A 122 2.99 -15.43 -11.24
N GLY A 123 3.90 -16.28 -11.72
CA GLY A 123 5.22 -16.44 -11.15
C GLY A 123 6.15 -17.23 -12.07
N ASP A 124 7.45 -16.95 -11.99
CA ASP A 124 8.48 -17.70 -12.74
C ASP A 124 8.66 -19.13 -12.19
N THR A 125 8.33 -19.32 -10.92
CA THR A 125 8.31 -20.61 -10.23
C THR A 125 7.02 -20.79 -9.46
N TYR A 126 6.53 -22.03 -9.39
CA TYR A 126 5.37 -22.40 -8.61
C TYR A 126 5.78 -23.30 -7.43
N PRO A 127 5.08 -23.22 -6.28
CA PRO A 127 3.88 -22.44 -6.03
C PRO A 127 4.11 -20.92 -6.04
N ALA A 128 3.10 -20.16 -6.44
CA ALA A 128 3.16 -18.71 -6.54
C ALA A 128 2.13 -18.06 -5.61
N THR A 129 2.45 -16.88 -5.07
CA THR A 129 1.57 -16.10 -4.20
C THR A 129 1.47 -14.68 -4.74
N LEU A 130 0.25 -14.17 -4.85
CA LEU A 130 -0.04 -12.77 -5.06
C LEU A 130 -0.54 -12.19 -3.73
N VAL A 131 0.08 -11.12 -3.26
CA VAL A 131 -0.39 -10.36 -2.11
C VAL A 131 -0.81 -8.97 -2.58
N GLU A 132 -2.06 -8.61 -2.32
CA GLU A 132 -2.62 -7.30 -2.61
C GLU A 132 -3.03 -6.63 -1.31
N CYS A 133 -2.47 -5.45 -1.04
CA CYS A 133 -2.76 -4.69 0.16
C CYS A 133 -3.59 -3.45 -0.20
N PRO A 134 -4.93 -3.56 -0.25
CA PRO A 134 -5.78 -2.41 -0.50
C PRO A 134 -5.80 -1.42 0.66
N ASN A 135 -5.42 -1.86 1.87
CA ASN A 135 -5.41 -0.99 3.04
C ASN A 135 -4.21 -1.24 3.99
N PRO A 136 -2.97 -1.07 3.49
CA PRO A 136 -1.74 -1.46 4.20
C PRO A 136 -1.51 -0.66 5.49
N GLY A 137 -1.97 0.59 5.50
CA GLY A 137 -1.99 1.47 6.67
C GLY A 137 -3.41 1.81 7.07
N GLY A 138 -4.34 0.86 6.96
CA GLY A 138 -5.66 0.89 7.59
C GLY A 138 -6.57 2.07 7.27
N ASP A 139 -7.72 2.09 7.92
CA ASP A 139 -8.33 3.37 8.26
C ASP A 139 -7.44 4.10 9.30
N ASP A 140 -6.11 4.01 9.19
CA ASP A 140 -5.12 4.78 9.93
C ASP A 140 -5.12 6.19 9.31
N ARG A 141 -6.30 6.83 9.26
CA ARG A 141 -6.35 8.19 9.75
C ARG A 141 -5.77 8.04 11.14
N PRO A 142 -4.59 8.63 11.40
CA PRO A 142 -4.14 8.68 12.77
C PRO A 142 -5.32 9.21 13.59
N GLU A 143 -5.66 8.53 14.68
CA GLU A 143 -6.58 9.13 15.65
C GLU A 143 -6.05 10.54 15.90
N VAL A 144 -6.92 11.55 15.84
CA VAL A 144 -6.46 12.93 16.00
C VAL A 144 -5.92 13.05 17.43
N VAL A 145 -4.61 12.90 17.59
CA VAL A 145 -3.94 13.14 18.86
C VAL A 145 -3.76 14.65 18.97
N GLY A 146 -4.76 15.32 19.52
CA GLY A 146 -4.79 16.78 19.66
C GLY A 146 -6.02 17.42 19.01
N VAL A 147 -5.85 18.63 18.48
CA VAL A 147 -6.93 19.45 17.92
C VAL A 147 -7.32 18.93 16.53
N SER A 148 -8.62 18.76 16.28
CA SER A 148 -9.15 18.37 14.96
C SER A 148 -9.36 19.57 14.03
N ALA A 149 -9.37 19.36 12.71
CA ALA A 149 -9.64 20.42 11.74
C ALA A 149 -11.03 21.04 11.95
N GLN A 150 -12.01 20.26 12.39
CA GLN A 150 -13.35 20.77 12.72
C GLN A 150 -13.29 21.68 13.95
N GLU A 151 -12.55 21.29 14.98
CA GLU A 151 -12.38 22.10 16.19
C GLU A 151 -11.70 23.44 15.89
N VAL A 152 -10.66 23.45 15.04
CA VAL A 152 -10.03 24.71 14.57
C VAL A 152 -11.04 25.59 13.85
N VAL A 153 -11.86 25.02 12.96
CA VAL A 153 -12.91 25.76 12.23
C VAL A 153 -13.98 26.30 13.18
N ASP A 154 -14.36 25.55 14.20
CA ASP A 154 -15.33 25.98 15.22
C ASP A 154 -14.76 27.14 16.05
N VAL A 155 -13.47 27.12 16.37
CA VAL A 155 -12.77 28.22 17.06
C VAL A 155 -12.68 29.46 16.17
N PHE A 156 -12.40 29.32 14.87
CA PHE A 156 -12.48 30.44 13.92
C PHE A 156 -13.87 31.06 13.87
N ALA A 157 -14.92 30.24 13.82
CA ALA A 157 -16.30 30.72 13.86
C ALA A 157 -16.60 31.47 15.16
N ALA A 158 -16.14 30.94 16.30
CA ALA A 158 -16.31 31.56 17.61
C ALA A 158 -15.55 32.89 17.77
N ALA A 159 -14.49 33.09 16.99
CA ALA A 159 -13.72 34.33 16.91
C ALA A 159 -14.25 35.32 15.86
N ASP A 160 -15.46 35.11 15.33
CA ASP A 160 -16.10 35.91 14.27
C ASP A 160 -15.31 35.96 12.95
N LEU A 161 -14.47 34.94 12.67
CA LEU A 161 -13.79 34.80 11.38
C LEU A 161 -14.70 34.12 10.34
N ALA A 162 -14.46 34.42 9.06
CA ALA A 162 -15.29 33.95 7.96
C ALA A 162 -15.04 32.47 7.63
N VAL A 163 -15.95 31.59 8.03
CA VAL A 163 -15.90 30.14 7.70
C VAL A 163 -17.02 29.72 6.72
N PRO A 164 -17.04 30.24 5.48
CA PRO A 164 -18.09 29.93 4.52
C PRO A 164 -18.03 28.47 4.03
N GLU A 165 -19.19 27.82 4.02
CA GLU A 165 -19.39 26.47 3.46
C GLU A 165 -18.37 25.43 3.99
N PRO A 166 -18.27 25.23 5.32
CA PRO A 166 -17.35 24.25 5.89
C PRO A 166 -17.76 22.85 5.46
N ARG A 167 -16.81 22.14 4.86
CA ARG A 167 -16.99 20.78 4.36
C ARG A 167 -15.90 19.91 4.95
N ASP A 168 -16.30 18.86 5.66
CA ASP A 168 -15.38 17.76 6.00
C ASP A 168 -14.97 17.10 4.68
N THR A 169 -13.70 17.28 4.33
CA THR A 169 -13.08 16.74 3.13
C THR A 169 -11.96 15.78 3.50
N THR A 170 -12.05 15.16 4.69
CA THR A 170 -11.02 14.26 5.16
C THR A 170 -10.83 13.03 4.28
N ALA A 171 -11.83 12.63 3.49
CA ALA A 171 -11.63 11.59 2.47
C ALA A 171 -10.44 11.89 1.52
N GLY A 172 -10.06 13.17 1.34
CA GLY A 172 -8.89 13.58 0.57
C GLY A 172 -7.56 13.51 1.32
N CYS A 173 -7.52 13.00 2.56
CA CYS A 173 -6.29 12.92 3.35
C CYS A 173 -5.40 11.73 2.98
N THR A 174 -5.89 10.70 2.28
CA THR A 174 -5.08 9.51 1.94
C THR A 174 -3.79 9.88 1.21
N GLU A 175 -3.86 10.80 0.24
CA GLU A 175 -2.70 11.24 -0.53
C GLU A 175 -1.82 12.24 0.24
N LEU A 176 -2.44 13.05 1.09
CA LEU A 176 -1.76 14.11 1.85
C LEU A 176 -1.20 13.62 3.19
N ARG A 177 -1.56 12.40 3.61
CA ARG A 177 -1.26 11.83 4.93
C ARG A 177 -1.68 12.70 6.11
N CYS A 178 -2.77 13.46 5.95
CA CYS A 178 -3.39 14.17 7.07
C CYS A 178 -4.32 13.26 7.89
N ALA A 179 -4.54 13.61 9.15
CA ALA A 179 -5.48 12.97 10.06
C ALA A 179 -6.89 13.57 9.94
N SER A 180 -7.00 14.87 9.70
CA SER A 180 -8.29 15.51 9.42
C SER A 180 -8.16 16.69 8.46
N ARG A 181 -9.24 16.95 7.72
CA ARG A 181 -9.29 18.07 6.78
C ARG A 181 -10.69 18.66 6.66
N VAL A 182 -10.79 19.96 6.88
CA VAL A 182 -11.99 20.74 6.60
C VAL A 182 -11.66 21.84 5.60
N THR A 183 -12.45 21.95 4.54
CA THR A 183 -12.29 23.00 3.53
C THR A 183 -13.48 23.95 3.59
N THR A 184 -13.18 25.23 3.73
CA THR A 184 -14.11 26.37 3.56
C THR A 184 -13.70 27.13 2.29
N ASP A 185 -14.47 28.12 1.87
CA ASP A 185 -14.04 28.99 0.76
C ASP A 185 -12.94 30.01 1.18
N ALA A 186 -12.68 30.15 2.48
CA ALA A 186 -11.69 31.07 3.05
C ALA A 186 -10.39 30.37 3.51
N VAL A 187 -10.45 29.12 3.91
CA VAL A 187 -9.29 28.38 4.41
C VAL A 187 -9.55 26.89 4.34
N THR A 188 -8.52 26.12 4.00
CA THR A 188 -8.50 24.68 4.25
C THR A 188 -7.65 24.43 5.49
N VAL A 189 -8.26 23.81 6.51
CA VAL A 189 -7.55 23.35 7.70
C VAL A 189 -7.20 21.89 7.52
N LEU A 190 -5.92 21.56 7.68
CA LEU A 190 -5.41 20.20 7.73
C LEU A 190 -4.81 19.98 9.11
N THR A 191 -5.07 18.82 9.71
CA THR A 191 -4.33 18.37 10.88
C THR A 191 -3.64 17.05 10.56
N PHE A 192 -2.42 16.89 11.02
CA PHE A 192 -1.59 15.71 10.85
C PHE A 192 -1.38 15.04 12.21
N ALA A 193 -1.02 13.76 12.25
CA ALA A 193 -0.57 13.17 13.51
C ALA A 193 0.94 13.18 13.69
N GLU A 194 1.67 13.43 12.61
CA GLU A 194 3.11 13.51 12.64
C GLU A 194 3.56 14.82 12.01
N GLU A 195 4.67 15.34 12.50
CA GLU A 195 5.23 16.61 12.05
C GLU A 195 5.83 16.55 10.64
N PRO A 196 6.52 15.47 10.19
CA PRO A 196 7.14 15.46 8.87
C PRO A 196 6.16 15.64 7.69
N PRO A 197 4.97 15.00 7.67
CA PRO A 197 3.95 15.29 6.67
C PRO A 197 3.44 16.74 6.68
N ALA A 198 3.29 17.34 7.88
CA ALA A 198 2.86 18.73 8.02
C ALA A 198 3.90 19.71 7.44
N ILE A 199 5.18 19.46 7.75
CA ILE A 199 6.32 20.22 7.20
C ILE A 199 6.35 20.09 5.67
N ALA A 200 6.26 18.87 5.14
CA ALA A 200 6.31 18.62 3.71
C ALA A 200 5.16 19.33 2.96
N TYR A 201 3.97 19.40 3.57
CA TYR A 201 2.85 20.16 3.00
C TYR A 201 3.18 21.66 2.97
N GLU A 202 3.58 22.25 4.10
CA GLU A 202 3.95 23.66 4.19
C GLU A 202 5.03 24.03 3.14
N GLU A 203 6.12 23.27 3.09
CA GLU A 203 7.22 23.49 2.14
C GLU A 203 6.78 23.42 0.67
N GLY A 204 5.81 22.54 0.36
CA GLY A 204 5.26 22.40 -0.98
C GLY A 204 4.42 23.59 -1.46
N PHE A 205 3.80 24.32 -0.52
CA PHE A 205 2.90 25.45 -0.84
C PHE A 205 3.49 26.82 -0.50
N GLY A 206 4.56 26.90 0.29
CA GLY A 206 5.24 28.15 0.65
C GLY A 206 4.28 29.16 1.26
N GLU A 207 4.27 30.39 0.75
CA GLU A 207 3.41 31.49 1.23
C GLU A 207 1.90 31.20 1.12
N GLY A 208 1.49 30.15 0.40
CA GLY A 208 0.09 29.71 0.33
C GLY A 208 -0.34 28.80 1.49
N ALA A 209 0.54 28.54 2.46
CA ALA A 209 0.27 27.75 3.64
C ALA A 209 0.95 28.34 4.89
N HIS A 210 0.34 28.13 6.04
CA HIS A 210 0.89 28.45 7.35
C HIS A 210 0.79 27.21 8.24
N ARG A 211 1.89 26.85 8.91
CA ARG A 211 1.92 25.71 9.82
C ARG A 211 2.20 26.15 11.26
N ASP A 212 1.42 25.60 12.18
CA ASP A 212 1.72 25.64 13.61
C ASP A 212 1.63 24.21 14.19
N GLY A 213 2.79 23.65 14.53
CA GLY A 213 2.93 22.25 14.94
C GLY A 213 2.40 21.25 13.91
N LEU A 214 1.34 20.54 14.30
CA LEU A 214 0.64 19.52 13.51
C LEU A 214 -0.54 20.06 12.69
N VAL A 215 -0.87 21.35 12.83
CA VAL A 215 -1.97 21.99 12.11
C VAL A 215 -1.41 22.85 10.99
N VAL A 216 -2.00 22.72 9.80
CA VAL A 216 -1.68 23.54 8.63
C VAL A 216 -2.93 24.24 8.14
N LEU A 217 -2.84 25.56 7.99
CA LEU A 217 -3.79 26.39 7.27
C LEU A 217 -3.31 26.53 5.83
N SER A 218 -4.16 26.19 4.88
CA SER A 218 -3.88 26.33 3.45
C SER A 218 -4.83 27.34 2.82
N TYR A 219 -4.25 28.37 2.21
CA TYR A 219 -4.97 29.45 1.52
C TYR A 219 -4.89 29.31 0.00
N SER A 220 -4.15 28.32 -0.52
CA SER A 220 -3.90 28.14 -1.96
C SER A 220 -5.16 27.95 -2.81
N ALA A 221 -6.20 27.32 -2.26
CA ALA A 221 -7.51 27.18 -2.91
C ALA A 221 -8.50 28.30 -2.55
N ALA A 222 -8.18 29.09 -1.52
CA ALA A 222 -9.02 30.17 -1.02
C ALA A 222 -8.63 31.51 -1.66
N ARG A 223 -9.54 32.49 -1.64
CA ARG A 223 -9.24 33.87 -2.08
C ARG A 223 -9.20 34.81 -0.88
N THR A 224 -8.56 34.37 0.18
CA THR A 224 -8.52 35.09 1.45
C THR A 224 -7.46 36.18 1.38
N PRO A 225 -7.85 37.47 1.56
CA PRO A 225 -6.90 38.57 1.63
C PRO A 225 -5.83 38.32 2.70
N GLU A 226 -4.59 38.76 2.47
CA GLU A 226 -3.48 38.58 3.43
C GLU A 226 -3.81 39.12 4.83
N ALA A 227 -4.55 40.24 4.90
CA ALA A 227 -4.97 40.82 6.17
C ALA A 227 -5.89 39.88 6.97
N ASP A 228 -6.70 39.08 6.29
CA ASP A 228 -7.59 38.10 6.92
C ASP A 228 -6.81 36.82 7.28
N GLN A 229 -5.81 36.41 6.48
CA GLN A 229 -4.94 35.25 6.76
C GLN A 229 -4.25 35.39 8.13
N ALA A 230 -3.68 36.57 8.42
CA ALA A 230 -3.03 36.86 9.69
C ALA A 230 -3.99 36.72 10.90
N ALA A 231 -5.29 36.96 10.71
CA ALA A 231 -6.28 36.78 11.77
C ALA A 231 -6.54 35.30 12.07
N TYR A 232 -6.62 34.44 11.06
CA TYR A 232 -6.72 32.98 11.26
C TYR A 232 -5.47 32.42 11.95
N GLU A 233 -4.29 32.83 11.52
CA GLU A 233 -3.02 32.38 12.10
C GLU A 233 -2.89 32.77 13.57
N ALA A 234 -3.31 34.00 13.92
CA ALA A 234 -3.31 34.45 15.31
C ALA A 234 -4.26 33.63 16.20
N VAL A 235 -5.47 33.31 15.71
CA VAL A 235 -6.44 32.49 16.46
C VAL A 235 -5.96 31.04 16.59
N LEU A 236 -5.32 30.49 15.56
CA LEU A 236 -4.72 29.16 15.64
C LEU A 236 -3.60 29.11 16.70
N ALA A 237 -2.70 30.10 16.69
CA ALA A 237 -1.61 30.17 17.67
C ALA A 237 -2.13 30.29 19.11
N GLU A 238 -3.23 31.03 19.33
CA GLU A 238 -3.89 31.10 20.65
C GLU A 238 -4.48 29.76 21.08
N LEU A 239 -5.14 29.04 20.16
CA LEU A 239 -5.71 27.72 20.42
C LEU A 239 -4.64 26.68 20.79
N LEU A 240 -3.48 26.70 20.11
CA LEU A 240 -2.42 25.72 20.35
C LEU A 240 -1.53 26.06 21.55
N ALA A 241 -1.62 27.28 22.07
CA ALA A 241 -0.91 27.71 23.27
C ALA A 241 -1.63 27.35 24.59
N SER A 242 -2.88 26.89 24.53
CA SER A 242 -3.72 26.54 25.69
C SER A 242 -3.58 25.09 26.13
#